data_AF-A0A538DAY3-F1
#
_entry.id   AF-A0A538DAY3-F1
#
_cell.length_a   1.000
_cell.length_b   1.000
_cell.length_c   1.000
_cell.angle_alpha   90.00
_cell.angle_beta   90.00
_cell.angle_gamma   90.00
#
_symmetry.space_group_name_H-M   'P 1'
#
loop_
_entity.id
_entity.type
_entity.pdbx_description
1 polymer ?
#
loop_
_entity_poly.entity_id
_entity_poly.type
_entity_poly.pdbx_seq_one_letter_code
_entity_poly.pdbx_strand_id
1 'polypeptide(L)'
;MKKSIDFALLDSPPSDDDVPPMSWIVGVADVFDDAVPRVFVVTEEQGRNGYGHTLYLDETEARRLRTALATALREFGADPGT
;
A
#
# COMPACT_ATOMS: atom_id res chain seq x y z
N MET A 1 13.55 12.65 -4.89
CA MET A 1 12.49 13.18 -3.99
C MET A 1 11.48 12.08 -3.65
N LYS A 2 10.92 12.06 -2.43
CA LYS A 2 9.74 11.24 -2.09
C LYS A 2 8.59 12.15 -1.67
N LYS A 3 7.37 11.83 -2.09
CA LYS A 3 6.14 12.53 -1.73
C LYS A 3 5.06 11.53 -1.36
N SER A 4 4.58 11.57 -0.11
CA SER A 4 3.40 10.80 0.30
C SER A 4 2.13 11.38 -0.30
N ILE A 5 1.20 10.51 -0.70
CA ILE A 5 -0.10 10.86 -1.24
C ILE A 5 -1.19 10.57 -0.21
N ASP A 6 -1.16 9.39 0.39
CA ASP A 6 -2.11 8.99 1.43
C ASP A 6 -1.48 8.01 2.44
N PHE A 7 -2.11 7.90 3.60
CA PHE A 7 -1.69 7.05 4.70
C PHE A 7 -2.90 6.69 5.57
N ALA A 8 -2.91 5.46 6.09
CA ALA A 8 -3.86 5.08 7.12
C ALA A 8 -3.24 4.18 8.20
N LEU A 9 -3.82 4.30 9.39
CA LEU A 9 -3.70 3.33 10.46
C LEU A 9 -4.88 2.35 10.34
N LEU A 10 -4.58 1.07 10.46
CA LEU A 10 -5.55 -0.02 10.41
C LEU A 10 -5.55 -0.74 11.75
N ASP A 11 -6.71 -0.82 12.37
CA ASP A 11 -6.92 -1.70 13.52
C ASP A 11 -6.80 -3.16 13.11
N SER A 12 -6.44 -4.01 14.06
CA SER A 12 -6.49 -5.46 13.87
C SER A 12 -7.92 -5.90 13.52
N PRO A 13 -8.11 -6.74 12.49
CA PRO A 13 -9.42 -7.33 12.24
C PRO A 13 -9.83 -8.22 13.44
N PRO A 14 -11.13 -8.40 13.70
CA PRO A 14 -11.58 -9.40 14.65
C PRO A 14 -11.18 -10.80 14.16
N SER A 15 -10.21 -11.43 14.82
CA SER A 15 -9.73 -12.78 14.52
C SER A 15 -9.33 -13.51 15.80
N ASP A 16 -9.40 -14.85 15.74
CA ASP A 16 -8.83 -15.72 16.79
C ASP A 16 -7.29 -15.74 16.73
N ASP A 17 -6.71 -15.31 15.60
CA ASP A 17 -5.27 -15.14 15.39
C ASP A 17 -4.79 -13.78 15.92
N ASP A 18 -3.53 -13.73 16.37
CA ASP A 18 -2.85 -12.50 16.78
C ASP A 18 -2.38 -11.72 15.53
N VAL A 19 -3.34 -11.05 14.87
CA VAL A 19 -3.07 -10.14 13.75
C VAL A 19 -2.77 -8.77 14.32
N PRO A 20 -1.55 -8.23 14.16
CA PRO A 20 -1.23 -6.93 14.75
C PRO A 20 -1.88 -5.78 13.97
N PRO A 21 -2.08 -4.62 14.61
CA PRO A 21 -2.55 -3.43 13.92
C PRO A 21 -1.47 -2.96 12.94
N MET A 22 -1.88 -2.58 11.73
CA MET A 22 -0.98 -2.25 10.63
C MET A 22 -1.13 -0.78 10.23
N SER A 23 -0.20 -0.29 9.44
CA SER A 23 -0.28 0.98 8.75
C SER A 23 0.15 0.81 7.29
N TRP A 24 -0.34 1.70 6.43
CA TRP A 24 0.16 1.77 5.06
C TRP A 24 0.38 3.22 4.62
N ILE A 25 1.35 3.41 3.73
CA ILE A 25 1.62 4.68 3.04
C ILE A 25 1.66 4.42 1.54
N VAL A 26 0.97 5.25 0.76
CA VAL A 26 1.14 5.30 -0.70
C VAL A 26 1.75 6.64 -1.08
N GLY A 27 2.74 6.62 -1.97
CA GLY A 27 3.36 7.84 -2.47
C GLY A 27 4.10 7.67 -3.79
N VAL A 28 4.82 8.72 -4.19
CA VAL A 28 5.68 8.73 -5.38
C VAL A 28 7.14 8.93 -4.95
N ALA A 29 8.03 8.14 -5.51
CA ALA A 29 9.47 8.19 -5.30
C ALA A 29 10.19 8.39 -6.63
N ASP A 30 11.01 9.43 -6.69
CA ASP A 30 11.94 9.73 -7.77
C ASP A 30 13.35 9.82 -7.16
N VAL A 31 13.89 8.67 -6.79
CA VAL A 31 15.15 8.53 -6.02
C VAL A 31 16.09 7.49 -6.63
N PHE A 32 15.76 7.00 -7.82
CA PHE A 32 16.48 5.92 -8.49
C PHE A 32 17.40 6.48 -9.57
N ASP A 33 18.47 5.77 -9.86
CA ASP A 33 19.50 6.20 -10.82
C ASP A 33 18.99 6.27 -12.27
N ASP A 34 17.86 5.63 -12.56
CA ASP A 34 17.21 5.65 -13.88
C ASP A 34 16.33 6.88 -14.12
N ALA A 35 16.18 7.77 -13.12
CA ALA A 35 15.30 8.94 -13.17
C ALA A 35 13.84 8.61 -13.54
N VAL A 36 13.39 7.37 -13.28
CA VAL A 36 12.01 6.94 -13.50
C VAL A 36 11.25 6.96 -12.16
N PRO A 37 10.22 7.82 -12.02
CA PRO A 37 9.39 7.84 -10.83
C PRO A 37 8.62 6.53 -10.65
N ARG A 38 8.51 6.08 -9.40
CA ARG A 38 7.76 4.88 -9.01
C ARG A 38 6.73 5.21 -7.95
N VAL A 39 5.61 4.50 -7.97
CA VAL A 39 4.69 4.48 -6.83
C VAL A 39 5.36 3.65 -5.75
N PHE A 40 5.42 4.15 -4.53
CA PHE A 40 5.83 3.33 -3.39
C PHE A 40 4.62 3.00 -2.52
N VAL A 41 4.58 1.76 -2.05
CA VAL A 41 3.61 1.27 -1.05
C VAL A 41 4.41 0.74 0.12
N VAL A 42 4.25 1.35 1.30
CA VAL A 42 4.82 0.85 2.55
C VAL A 42 3.72 0.17 3.34
N THR A 43 4.00 -1.01 3.89
CA THR A 43 3.18 -1.64 4.92
C THR A 43 4.05 -1.92 6.14
N GLU A 44 3.64 -1.43 7.31
CA GLU A 44 4.38 -1.61 8.57
C GLU A 44 3.42 -1.89 9.73
N GLU A 45 3.87 -2.69 10.69
CA GLU A 45 3.19 -2.87 11.97
C GLU A 45 3.19 -1.55 12.75
N GLN A 46 2.06 -1.17 13.36
CA GLN A 46 1.97 0.11 14.06
C GLN A 46 2.98 0.18 15.22
N GLY A 47 3.69 1.31 15.33
CA GLY A 47 4.71 1.51 16.36
C GLY A 47 6.06 0.84 16.07
N ARG A 48 6.21 0.14 14.93
CA ARG A 48 7.47 -0.48 14.49
C ARG A 48 8.00 0.14 13.20
N ASN A 49 8.07 1.47 13.19
CA ASN A 49 8.51 2.25 12.03
C ASN A 49 9.88 1.78 11.51
N GLY A 50 9.98 1.58 10.20
CA GLY A 50 11.20 1.14 9.52
C GLY A 50 11.46 -0.38 9.54
N TYR A 51 10.57 -1.17 10.14
CA TYR A 51 10.62 -2.64 10.10
C TYR A 51 9.68 -3.26 9.06
N GLY A 52 8.88 -2.45 8.36
CA GLY A 52 7.97 -2.95 7.34
C GLY A 52 8.61 -3.14 5.97
N HIS A 53 7.77 -3.41 4.98
CA HIS A 53 8.19 -3.61 3.60
C HIS A 53 7.75 -2.46 2.71
N THR A 54 8.65 -2.05 1.82
CA THR A 54 8.34 -1.07 0.77
C THR A 54 8.37 -1.74 -0.58
N LEU A 55 7.26 -1.68 -1.30
CA LEU A 55 7.21 -1.98 -2.73
C LEU A 55 7.44 -0.69 -3.51
N TYR A 56 8.29 -0.75 -4.55
CA TYR A 56 8.37 0.30 -5.55
C TYR A 56 7.87 -0.26 -6.87
N LEU A 57 6.74 0.29 -7.32
CA LEU A 57 6.01 -0.16 -8.49
C LEU A 57 6.22 0.85 -9.60
N ASP A 58 6.59 0.35 -10.77
CA ASP A 58 6.45 1.14 -11.99
C ASP A 58 4.97 1.34 -12.34
N GLU A 59 4.71 2.07 -13.43
CA GLU A 59 3.34 2.33 -13.88
C GLU A 59 2.54 1.04 -14.13
N THR A 60 3.17 0.01 -14.71
CA THR A 60 2.51 -1.24 -15.08
C THR A 60 2.03 -1.97 -13.84
N GLU A 61 2.93 -2.19 -12.88
CA GLU A 61 2.58 -2.92 -11.65
C GLU A 61 1.68 -2.11 -10.73
N ALA A 62 1.79 -0.78 -10.71
CA ALA A 62 0.86 0.07 -9.98
C ALA A 62 -0.58 -0.06 -10.52
N ARG A 63 -0.76 -0.04 -11.85
CA ARG A 63 -2.08 -0.25 -12.49
C ARG A 63 -2.61 -1.66 -12.24
N ARG A 64 -1.74 -2.66 -12.21
CA ARG A 64 -2.10 -4.04 -11.91
C ARG A 64 -2.57 -4.20 -10.46
N LEU A 65 -1.84 -3.64 -9.49
CA LEU A 65 -2.23 -3.65 -8.08
C LEU A 65 -3.59 -2.96 -7.88
N ARG A 66 -3.80 -1.79 -8.50
CA ARG A 66 -5.10 -1.09 -8.47
C ARG A 66 -6.24 -1.98 -8.97
N THR A 67 -6.03 -2.66 -10.10
CA THR A 67 -7.04 -3.60 -10.64
C THR A 67 -7.30 -4.75 -9.68
N ALA A 68 -6.25 -5.33 -9.08
CA ALA A 68 -6.39 -6.43 -8.13
C ALA A 68 -7.20 -6.02 -6.89
N LEU A 69 -6.95 -4.83 -6.34
CA LEU A 69 -7.73 -4.28 -5.22
C LEU A 69 -9.20 -4.08 -5.61
N ALA A 70 -9.46 -3.45 -6.77
CA ALA A 70 -10.82 -3.25 -7.27
C ALA A 70 -11.56 -4.58 -7.51
N THR A 71 -10.87 -5.62 -7.98
CA THR A 71 -11.46 -6.97 -8.10
C THR A 71 -11.76 -7.56 -6.73
N ALA A 72 -10.83 -7.49 -5.77
CA ALA A 72 -11.03 -8.01 -4.43
C ALA A 72 -12.23 -7.36 -3.72
N LEU A 73 -12.45 -6.05 -3.89
CA LEU A 73 -13.63 -5.35 -3.37
C LEU A 73 -14.94 -5.92 -3.92
N ARG A 74 -14.98 -6.25 -5.22
CA ARG A 74 -16.16 -6.83 -5.87
C ARG A 74 -16.48 -8.22 -5.35
N GLU A 75 -15.47 -9.03 -5.01
CA GLU A 75 -15.67 -10.41 -4.52
C GLU A 75 -16.52 -10.48 -3.25
N PHE A 76 -16.48 -9.46 -2.39
CA PHE A 76 -17.35 -9.36 -1.21
C PHE A 76 -18.49 -8.34 -1.35
N GLY A 77 -18.80 -7.93 -2.59
CA GLY A 77 -19.96 -7.09 -2.91
C GLY A 77 -19.81 -5.60 -2.60
N ALA A 78 -18.59 -5.12 -2.34
CA ALA A 78 -18.35 -3.68 -2.14
C ALA A 78 -18.23 -2.93 -3.47
N ASP A 79 -18.50 -1.62 -3.42
CA ASP A 79 -18.20 -0.71 -4.53
C ASP A 79 -16.67 -0.55 -4.65
N PRO A 80 -16.07 -0.94 -5.79
CA PRO A 80 -14.63 -0.83 -6.00
C PRO A 80 -14.13 0.62 -6.10
N GLY A 81 -15.02 1.61 -6.25
CA GLY A 81 -14.65 2.98 -6.53
C GLY A 81 -14.08 3.18 -7.94
N THR A 82 -13.58 4.40 -8.21
CA THR A 82 -13.14 4.83 -9.55
C THR A 82 -11.69 4.56 -9.86
#